data_AF-A0A973JGH3-F1
#
_entry.id   AF-A0A973JGH3-F1
#
_cell.length_a   1.000
_cell.length_b   1.000
_cell.length_c   1.000
_cell.angle_alpha   90.00
_cell.angle_beta   90.00
_cell.angle_gamma   90.00
#
_symmetry.space_group_name_H-M   'P 1'
#
loop_
_entity.id
_entity.type
_entity.pdbx_description
1 polymer ?
#
loop_
_entity_poly.entity_id
_entity_poly.type
_entity_poly.pdbx_seq_one_letter_code
_entity_poly.pdbx_strand_id
1 'polypeptide(L)' 'MRARRGTLTAVLCLLTLGLVAVGLPAMAAGGGSSDPVTLCHRTRSVTNPYRRITVDQSAVTGNNGV' A
#
# COMPACT_ATOMS: atom_id res chain seq x y z
N MET A 1 -16.24 8.80 51.37
CA MET A 1 -15.03 8.09 50.88
C MET A 1 -15.26 7.27 49.60
N ARG A 2 -16.42 6.61 49.40
CA ARG A 2 -16.68 5.74 48.21
C ARG A 2 -16.80 6.49 46.88
N ALA A 3 -17.40 7.68 46.86
CA ALA A 3 -17.55 8.50 45.65
C ALA A 3 -16.21 8.98 45.07
N ARG A 4 -15.23 9.31 45.92
CA ARG A 4 -13.88 9.77 45.51
C ARG A 4 -13.03 8.65 44.90
N ARG A 5 -13.32 7.40 45.26
CA ARG A 5 -12.64 6.21 44.71
C ARG A 5 -13.17 5.86 43.32
N GLY A 6 -14.47 6.03 43.08
CA GLY A 6 -15.09 5.81 41.77
C GLY A 6 -14.69 6.85 40.72
N THR A 7 -14.51 8.11 41.12
CA THR A 7 -14.02 9.17 40.22
C THR A 7 -12.56 8.96 39.83
N LEU A 8 -11.71 8.45 40.74
CA LEU A 8 -10.30 8.15 40.47
C LEU A 8 -10.13 7.00 39.47
N THR A 9 -10.94 5.94 39.57
CA THR A 9 -10.89 4.81 38.61
C THR A 9 -11.39 5.21 37.22
N ALA A 10 -12.42 6.05 37.13
CA ALA A 10 -12.92 6.55 35.85
C ALA A 10 -11.91 7.45 35.13
N VAL A 11 -11.23 8.35 35.86
CA VAL A 11 -10.20 9.24 35.29
C VAL A 11 -8.98 8.45 34.82
N LEU A 12 -8.53 7.45 35.59
CA LEU A 12 -7.41 6.59 35.19
C LEU A 12 -7.72 5.80 33.91
N CYS A 13 -8.94 5.27 33.79
CA CYS A 13 -9.37 4.53 32.61
C CYS A 13 -9.39 5.41 31.35
N LEU A 14 -9.93 6.64 31.47
CA LEU A 14 -9.96 7.61 30.38
C LEU A 14 -8.55 8.05 29.93
N LEU A 15 -7.62 8.23 30.88
CA LEU A 15 -6.21 8.51 30.58
C LEU A 15 -5.52 7.35 29.84
N THR A 16 -5.79 6.10 30.24
CA THR A 16 -5.21 4.93 29.56
C THR A 16 -5.79 4.70 28.17
N LEU A 17 -7.09 4.96 27.94
CA LEU A 17 -7.69 4.83 26.61
C LEU A 17 -7.24 5.95 25.66
N GLY A 18 -7.07 7.18 26.17
CA GLY A 18 -6.60 8.32 25.37
C GLY A 18 -5.17 8.16 24.86
N LEU A 19 -4.28 7.53 25.63
CA LEU A 19 -2.87 7.35 25.25
C LEU A 19 -2.66 6.33 24.11
N VAL A 20 -3.59 5.39 23.93
CA VAL A 20 -3.49 4.35 22.88
C VAL A 20 -3.80 4.90 21.48
N ALA A 21 -4.57 5.97 21.36
CA ALA A 21 -5.04 6.48 20.06
C ALA A 21 -4.02 7.35 19.29
N VAL A 22 -2.97 7.88 19.95
CA VAL A 22 -2.04 8.85 19.34
C VAL A 22 -0.81 8.18 18.69
N GLY A 23 -0.62 6.87 18.89
CA GLY A 23 0.59 6.15 18.46
C GLY A 23 0.51 5.39 17.13
N LEU A 24 -0.63 5.39 16.43
CA LEU A 24 -0.76 4.62 15.20
C LEU A 24 -0.08 5.37 14.03
N PRO A 25 0.95 4.81 13.38
CA PRO A 25 1.50 5.40 12.18
C PRO A 25 0.43 5.40 11.09
N ALA A 26 0.25 6.54 10.43
CA ALA A 26 -0.50 6.59 9.18
C ALA A 26 0.22 5.70 8.17
N MET A 27 -0.34 4.53 7.87
CA MET A 27 0.09 3.72 6.73
C MET A 27 -0.20 4.55 5.49
N ALA A 28 0.85 5.15 4.92
CA ALA A 28 0.77 5.74 3.59
C ALA A 28 0.28 4.62 2.65
N ALA A 29 -0.92 4.78 2.10
CA ALA A 29 -1.34 3.97 0.97
C ALA A 29 -0.31 4.24 -0.13
N GLY A 30 0.57 3.26 -0.36
CA GLY A 30 1.53 3.33 -1.45
C GLY A 30 0.73 3.59 -2.72
N GLY A 31 0.84 4.81 -3.25
CA GLY A 31 0.30 5.12 -4.56
C GLY A 31 0.87 4.09 -5.52
N GLY A 32 -0.03 3.34 -6.18
CA GLY A 32 0.34 2.24 -7.06
C GLY A 32 1.18 2.75 -8.22
N SER A 33 2.49 2.83 -8.02
CA SER A 33 3.44 2.87 -9.11
C SER A 33 3.36 1.50 -9.77
N SER A 34 2.74 1.46 -10.94
CA SER A 34 2.84 0.34 -11.86
C SER A 34 4.31 -0.02 -12.05
N ASP A 35 4.73 -1.21 -11.62
CA ASP A 35 6.10 -1.64 -11.83
C ASP A 35 6.38 -1.80 -13.33
N PRO A 36 7.54 -1.35 -13.83
CA PRO A 36 7.89 -1.55 -15.23
C PRO A 36 8.12 -3.02 -15.54
N VAL A 37 7.57 -3.50 -16.65
CA VAL A 37 7.67 -4.89 -17.10
C VAL A 37 8.54 -4.96 -18.34
N THR A 38 9.37 -6.00 -18.44
CA THR A 38 10.21 -6.26 -19.61
C THR A 38 9.62 -7.38 -20.46
N LEU A 39 9.45 -7.11 -21.75
CA LEU A 39 8.84 -8.01 -22.73
C LEU A 39 9.77 -8.30 -23.91
N CYS A 40 9.58 -9.46 -24.54
CA CYS A 40 10.18 -9.80 -25.83
C CYS A 40 9.15 -9.58 -26.95
N HIS A 41 9.30 -8.52 -27.75
CA HIS A 41 8.43 -8.21 -28.87
C HIS A 41 8.96 -8.81 -30.17
N ARG A 42 8.10 -9.53 -30.91
CA ARG A 42 8.46 -10.13 -32.19
C ARG A 42 8.54 -9.07 -33.29
N THR A 43 9.64 -9.05 -34.02
CA THR A 43 9.81 -8.19 -35.19
C THR A 43 9.72 -9.00 -36.50
N ARG A 44 9.83 -8.32 -37.65
CA ARG A 44 9.90 -8.97 -38.97
C ARG A 44 11.33 -9.26 -39.43
N SER A 45 12.34 -9.00 -38.61
CA SER A 45 13.73 -9.32 -38.96
C SER A 45 13.98 -10.83 -38.86
N VAL A 46 14.55 -11.41 -39.92
CA VAL A 46 14.92 -12.84 -39.95
C VAL A 46 16.12 -13.12 -39.03
N THR A 47 17.07 -12.19 -38.97
CA THR A 47 18.29 -12.34 -38.17
C THR A 47 18.11 -11.87 -36.72
N ASN A 48 17.13 -11.01 -36.43
CA ASN A 48 16.81 -10.57 -35.08
C ASN A 48 15.29 -10.58 -34.81
N PRO A 49 14.69 -11.77 -34.65
CA PRO A 49 13.24 -11.94 -34.61
C PRO A 49 12.59 -11.36 -33.35
N TYR A 50 13.34 -11.03 -32.29
CA TYR A 50 12.79 -10.47 -31.06
C TYR A 50 13.61 -9.29 -30.55
N ARG A 51 12.93 -8.27 -30.01
CA ARG A 51 13.57 -7.19 -29.28
C ARG A 51 13.00 -7.06 -27.88
N ARG A 52 13.88 -6.67 -26.95
CA ARG A 52 13.49 -6.36 -25.59
C ARG A 52 12.94 -4.94 -25.52
N ILE A 53 11.79 -4.78 -24.89
CA ILE A 53 11.17 -3.49 -24.57
C ILE A 53 10.75 -3.48 -23.10
N THR A 54 10.74 -2.30 -22.50
CA THR A 54 10.25 -2.10 -21.14
C THR A 54 9.07 -1.15 -21.20
N VAL A 55 7.97 -1.55 -20.59
CA VAL A 55 6.71 -0.81 -20.59
C VAL A 55 6.16 -0.72 -19.18
N ASP A 56 5.27 0.22 -18.93
CA ASP A 56 4.51 0.29 -17.69
C ASP A 56 3.60 -0.95 -17.53
N GLN A 57 3.38 -1.45 -16.31
CA GLN A 57 2.46 -2.57 -16.04
C GLN A 57 1.08 -2.35 -16.68
N SER A 58 0.58 -1.12 -16.69
CA SER A 58 -0.74 -0.79 -17.26
C SER A 58 -0.84 -1.10 -18.75
N ALA A 59 0.26 -1.10 -19.50
CA ALA A 59 0.27 -1.46 -20.92
C ALA A 59 -0.02 -2.95 -21.17
N VAL A 60 0.21 -3.80 -20.15
CA VAL A 60 -0.06 -5.25 -20.20
C VAL A 60 -1.46 -5.55 -19.69
N THR A 61 -1.87 -4.96 -18.57
CA THR A 61 -3.15 -5.26 -17.91
C THR A 61 -4.32 -4.41 -18.39
N GLY A 62 -4.09 -3.22 -18.96
CA GLY A 62 -5.15 -2.25 -19.29
C GLY A 62 -6.07 -2.63 -20.44
N ASN A 63 -5.69 -3.59 -21.30
CA ASN A 63 -6.46 -4.01 -22.47
C ASN A 63 -6.86 -5.50 -22.44
N ASN A 64 -7.06 -6.07 -21.24
CA ASN A 64 -7.39 -7.50 -20.96
C ASN A 64 -6.19 -8.47 -21.05
N GLY A 65 -5.12 -8.18 -20.31
CA GLY A 65 -4.05 -9.15 -20.04
C GLY A 65 -4.42 -10.25 -19.02
N VAL A 66 -5.71 -10.40 -18.70
CA VAL A 66 -6.40 -11.48 -17.96
C VAL A 66 -7.80 -11.67 -18.52
#